data_AF-A0A7W4VPT3-F1
#
_entry.id   AF-A0A7W4VPT3-F1
#
_cell.length_a   1.000
_cell.length_b   1.000
_cell.length_c   1.000
_cell.angle_alpha   90.00
_cell.angle_beta   90.00
_cell.angle_gamma   90.00
#
_symmetry.space_group_name_H-M   'P 1'
#
loop_
_entity.id
_entity.type
_entity.pdbx_description
1 polymer ?
#
loop_
_entity_poly.entity_id
_entity_poly.type
_entity_poly.pdbx_seq_one_letter_code
_entity_poly.pdbx_strand_id
1 'polypeptide(L)'
;MTTLKEFEDALREQGMHMALAILQKLRERDRTKRSVTPARRIAGKKMTPELARRILELHATTEMTQQEIAFQLGVNQGRVNEVIKRGKWLDDNPSAPEAIARDQAKARMATPNDRKRTGNREIRAAAPSDRKRPNPKASGQAQLLLGDL
;
A
#
# COMPACT_ATOMS: atom_id res chain seq x y z
N MET A 1 18.69 -29.33 7.71
CA MET A 1 18.83 -27.86 7.71
C MET A 1 18.68 -27.42 9.15
N THR A 2 19.73 -26.84 9.74
CA THR A 2 19.68 -26.41 11.15
C THR A 2 19.12 -25.01 11.25
N THR A 3 18.10 -24.81 12.07
CA THR A 3 17.54 -23.48 12.33
C THR A 3 18.44 -22.69 13.28
N LEU A 4 18.39 -21.35 13.24
CA LEU A 4 19.15 -20.49 14.18
C LEU A 4 18.82 -20.82 15.65
N LYS A 5 17.58 -21.24 15.91
CA LYS A 5 17.11 -21.64 17.23
C LYS A 5 17.78 -22.95 17.70
N GLU A 6 17.89 -23.94 16.82
CA GLU A 6 18.61 -25.20 17.12
C GLU A 6 20.10 -24.96 17.43
N PHE A 7 20.72 -23.97 16.79
CA PHE A 7 22.10 -23.57 17.10
C PHE A 7 22.23 -22.87 18.46
N GLU A 8 21.30 -21.97 18.81
CA GLU A 8 21.24 -21.36 20.14
C GLU A 8 21.03 -22.40 21.25
N ASP A 9 20.18 -23.39 21.00
CA ASP A 9 19.89 -24.46 21.94
C ASP A 9 21.12 -25.37 22.14
N ALA A 10 21.83 -25.74 21.06
CA ALA A 10 23.09 -26.49 21.13
C ALA A 10 24.20 -25.73 21.90
N LEU A 11 24.31 -24.42 21.71
CA LEU A 11 25.27 -23.59 22.46
C LEU A 11 24.91 -23.47 23.94
N ARG A 12 23.61 -23.52 24.28
CA ARG A 12 23.14 -23.53 25.67
C ARG A 12 23.43 -24.86 26.34
N GLU A 13 23.20 -25.98 25.65
CA GLU A 13 23.51 -27.33 26.13
C GLU A 13 25.02 -27.54 26.37
N GLN A 14 25.87 -26.96 25.53
CA GLN A 14 27.33 -27.00 25.70
C GLN A 14 27.89 -25.98 26.70
N GLY A 15 27.03 -25.14 27.32
CA GLY A 15 27.47 -24.14 28.31
C GLY A 15 28.31 -23.00 27.71
N MET A 16 28.25 -22.76 26.41
CA MET A 16 29.06 -21.75 25.71
C MET A 16 28.46 -20.34 25.85
N HIS A 17 28.40 -19.82 27.07
CA HIS A 17 27.78 -18.53 27.38
C HIS A 17 28.40 -17.34 26.63
N MET A 18 29.70 -17.38 26.34
CA MET A 18 30.37 -16.35 25.54
C MET A 18 29.88 -16.32 24.09
N ALA A 19 29.59 -17.48 23.50
CA ALA A 19 29.06 -17.57 22.13
C ALA A 19 27.62 -17.04 22.07
N LEU A 20 26.80 -17.32 23.09
CA LEU A 20 25.45 -16.77 23.22
C LEU A 20 25.47 -15.23 23.35
N ALA A 21 26.39 -14.67 24.14
CA ALA A 21 26.54 -13.22 24.27
C ALA A 21 26.93 -12.54 22.94
N ILE A 22 27.78 -13.19 22.15
CA ILE A 22 28.15 -12.71 20.80
C ILE A 22 26.94 -12.76 19.86
N LEU A 23 26.16 -13.85 19.86
CA LEU A 23 24.93 -13.96 19.06
C LEU A 23 23.92 -12.85 19.40
N GLN A 24 23.76 -12.54 20.69
CA GLN A 24 22.88 -11.44 21.11
C GLN A 24 23.34 -10.09 20.56
N LYS A 25 24.63 -9.76 20.67
CA LYS A 25 25.18 -8.52 20.08
C LYS A 25 25.02 -8.45 18.56
N LEU A 26 25.20 -9.58 17.87
CA LEU A 26 24.98 -9.66 16.42
C LEU A 26 23.52 -9.44 16.05
N ARG A 27 22.59 -10.04 16.81
CA ARG A 27 21.15 -9.87 16.64
C ARG A 27 20.68 -8.43 16.89
N GLU A 28 21.24 -7.77 17.90
CA GLU A 28 20.98 -6.35 18.16
C GLU A 28 21.42 -5.48 16.99
N ARG A 29 22.64 -5.68 16.51
CA ARG A 29 23.18 -4.97 15.33
C ARG A 29 22.35 -5.21 14.07
N ASP A 30 21.90 -6.44 13.85
CA ASP A 30 21.03 -6.78 12.72
C ASP A 30 19.64 -6.19 12.87
N ARG A 31 19.08 -6.14 14.08
CA ARG A 31 17.80 -5.46 14.36
C ARG A 31 17.90 -3.97 14.07
N THR A 32 19.01 -3.31 14.41
CA THR A 32 19.24 -1.91 14.08
C THR A 32 19.38 -1.68 12.57
N LYS A 33 19.94 -2.65 11.84
CA LYS A 33 20.08 -2.60 10.36
C LYS A 33 18.82 -3.01 9.61
N ARG A 34 17.85 -3.66 10.27
CA ARG A 34 16.56 -3.99 9.66
C ARG A 34 15.79 -2.71 9.37
N SER A 35 15.92 -2.22 8.15
CA SER A 35 14.93 -1.33 7.56
C SER A 35 13.69 -2.15 7.23
N VAL A 36 12.63 -1.99 8.01
CA VAL A 36 11.30 -2.47 7.61
C VAL A 36 10.78 -1.48 6.58
N THR A 37 11.21 -1.64 5.33
CA THR A 37 10.66 -0.86 4.24
C THR A 37 9.20 -1.29 4.09
N PRO A 38 8.23 -0.37 4.13
CA PRO A 38 6.83 -0.71 3.91
C PRO A 38 6.72 -1.49 2.61
N ALA A 39 6.00 -2.61 2.61
CA ALA A 39 5.76 -3.38 1.41
C ALA A 39 5.14 -2.44 0.36
N ARG A 40 5.93 -2.01 -0.63
CA ARG A 40 5.40 -1.21 -1.72
C ARG A 40 4.40 -2.12 -2.42
N ARG A 41 3.12 -1.74 -2.36
CA ARG A 41 2.11 -2.34 -3.24
C ARG A 41 2.67 -2.15 -4.64
N ILE A 42 3.06 -3.24 -5.30
CA ILE A 42 3.39 -3.21 -6.72
C ILE A 42 2.11 -2.73 -7.38
N ALA A 43 2.07 -1.45 -7.72
CA ALA A 43 0.94 -0.85 -8.40
C ALA A 43 0.95 -1.48 -9.78
N GLY A 44 0.24 -2.61 -9.91
CA GLY A 44 0.08 -3.28 -11.18
C GLY A 44 -0.45 -2.30 -12.21
N LYS A 45 -0.08 -2.52 -13.47
CA LYS A 45 -0.49 -1.71 -14.62
C LYS A 45 -1.98 -1.38 -14.52
N LYS A 46 -2.33 -0.11 -14.80
CA LYS A 46 -3.74 0.32 -14.78
C LYS A 46 -4.53 -0.55 -15.77
N MET A 47 -5.72 -0.97 -15.36
CA MET A 47 -6.56 -1.81 -16.19
C MET A 47 -7.11 -0.97 -17.35
N THR A 48 -7.07 -1.54 -18.56
CA THR A 48 -7.61 -0.92 -19.78
C THR A 48 -8.45 -1.95 -20.53
N PRO A 49 -9.36 -1.52 -21.42
CA PRO A 49 -10.15 -2.46 -22.22
C PRO A 49 -9.32 -3.39 -23.09
N GLU A 50 -8.26 -2.87 -23.70
CA GLU A 50 -7.25 -3.65 -24.42
C GLU A 50 -6.63 -4.76 -23.54
N LEU A 51 -6.30 -4.42 -22.28
CA LEU A 51 -5.70 -5.35 -21.35
C LEU A 51 -6.71 -6.42 -20.88
N ALA A 52 -7.97 -6.04 -20.69
CA ALA A 52 -9.04 -6.97 -20.36
C ALA A 52 -9.30 -7.98 -21.49
N ARG A 53 -9.32 -7.53 -22.75
CA ARG A 53 -9.39 -8.42 -23.92
C ARG A 53 -8.22 -9.39 -23.97
N ARG A 54 -7.00 -8.90 -23.74
CA ARG A 54 -5.80 -9.75 -23.70
C ARG A 54 -5.83 -10.77 -22.57
N ILE A 55 -6.40 -10.42 -21.41
CA ILE A 55 -6.61 -11.36 -20.29
C ILE A 55 -7.59 -12.47 -20.70
N LEU A 56 -8.71 -12.12 -21.34
CA LEU A 56 -9.67 -13.12 -21.82
C LEU A 56 -9.07 -14.03 -22.89
N GLU A 57 -8.30 -13.46 -23.82
CA GLU A 57 -7.57 -14.22 -24.84
C GLU A 57 -6.62 -15.23 -24.18
N LEU A 58 -5.73 -14.77 -23.29
CA LEU A 58 -4.77 -15.64 -22.61
C LEU A 58 -5.44 -16.73 -21.76
N HIS A 59 -6.57 -16.43 -21.11
CA HIS A 59 -7.33 -17.42 -20.36
C HIS A 59 -8.05 -18.43 -21.26
N ALA A 60 -8.49 -18.02 -22.45
CA ALA A 60 -9.19 -18.89 -23.39
C ALA A 60 -8.23 -19.78 -24.20
N THR A 61 -7.06 -19.26 -24.58
CA THR A 61 -6.10 -19.95 -25.45
C THR A 61 -5.04 -20.72 -24.70
N THR A 62 -4.86 -20.43 -23.40
CA THR A 62 -3.77 -20.98 -22.59
C THR A 62 -4.34 -21.53 -21.30
N GLU A 63 -3.79 -22.63 -20.81
CA GLU A 63 -4.13 -23.22 -19.50
C GLU A 63 -3.47 -22.46 -18.33
N MET A 64 -3.09 -21.20 -18.55
CA MET A 64 -2.43 -20.40 -17.54
C MET A 64 -3.39 -20.06 -16.41
N THR A 65 -2.90 -20.20 -15.19
CA THR A 65 -3.60 -19.74 -14.00
C THR A 65 -3.73 -18.21 -14.01
N GLN A 66 -4.72 -17.70 -13.28
CA GLN A 66 -4.91 -16.25 -13.13
C GLN A 66 -3.69 -15.55 -12.53
N GLN A 67 -2.90 -16.24 -11.70
CA GLN A 67 -1.67 -15.72 -11.11
C GLN A 67 -0.58 -15.56 -12.17
N GLU A 68 -0.44 -16.55 -13.06
CA GLU A 68 0.54 -16.50 -14.15
C GLU A 68 0.17 -15.41 -15.16
N ILE A 69 -1.11 -15.30 -15.53
CA ILE A 69 -1.61 -14.20 -16.38
C ILE A 69 -1.35 -12.84 -15.71
N ALA A 70 -1.61 -12.74 -14.41
CA ALA A 70 -1.37 -11.52 -13.65
C ALA A 70 0.11 -11.13 -13.61
N PHE A 71 1.00 -12.12 -13.42
CA PHE A 71 2.44 -11.92 -13.41
C PHE A 71 2.95 -11.49 -14.79
N GLN A 72 2.55 -12.19 -15.85
CA GLN A 72 2.96 -11.90 -17.22
C GLN A 72 2.53 -10.50 -17.67
N LEU A 73 1.30 -10.09 -17.33
CA LEU A 73 0.77 -8.78 -17.71
C LEU A 73 1.11 -7.66 -16.71
N GLY A 74 1.76 -7.98 -15.60
CA GLY A 74 2.10 -7.02 -14.55
C GLY A 74 0.87 -6.39 -13.88
N VAL A 75 -0.22 -7.15 -13.73
CA VAL A 75 -1.48 -6.72 -13.13
C VAL A 75 -1.76 -7.46 -11.82
N ASN A 76 -2.73 -6.98 -11.05
CA ASN A 76 -3.15 -7.66 -9.84
C ASN A 76 -4.07 -8.86 -10.19
N GLN A 77 -3.85 -10.01 -9.55
CA GLN A 77 -4.65 -11.22 -9.77
C GLN A 77 -6.15 -11.02 -9.52
N GLY A 78 -6.54 -10.21 -8.53
CA GLY A 78 -7.94 -9.88 -8.27
C GLY A 78 -8.60 -9.17 -9.47
N ARG A 79 -7.84 -8.33 -10.19
CA ARG A 79 -8.34 -7.67 -11.40
C ARG A 79 -8.55 -8.67 -12.54
N VAL A 80 -7.64 -9.64 -12.69
CA VAL A 80 -7.78 -10.73 -13.67
C VAL A 80 -9.05 -11.54 -13.41
N ASN A 81 -9.30 -11.91 -12.16
CA ASN A 81 -10.52 -12.62 -11.76
C ASN A 81 -11.79 -11.80 -12.06
N GLU A 82 -11.78 -10.49 -11.84
CA GLU A 82 -12.91 -9.62 -12.14
C GLU A 82 -13.19 -9.50 -13.65
N VAL A 83 -12.14 -9.48 -14.49
CA VAL A 83 -12.28 -9.53 -15.95
C VAL A 83 -12.92 -10.86 -16.38
N ILE A 84 -12.40 -11.99 -15.88
CA ILE A 84 -12.88 -13.34 -16.26
C ILE A 84 -14.31 -13.59 -15.78
N LYS A 85 -14.63 -13.25 -14.52
CA LYS A 85 -15.94 -13.56 -13.92
C LYS A 85 -17.04 -12.58 -14.27
N ARG A 86 -16.71 -11.31 -14.46
CA ARG A 86 -17.70 -10.21 -14.56
C ARG A 86 -17.56 -9.37 -15.81
N GLY A 87 -16.58 -9.65 -16.67
CA GLY A 87 -16.35 -8.86 -17.88
C GLY A 87 -16.03 -7.40 -17.59
N LYS A 88 -15.50 -7.07 -16.41
CA LYS A 88 -15.16 -5.68 -16.08
C LYS A 88 -14.08 -5.17 -17.03
N TRP A 89 -14.09 -3.85 -17.28
CA TRP A 89 -13.18 -3.15 -18.19
C TRP A 89 -13.35 -3.48 -19.68
N LEU A 90 -14.27 -4.36 -20.11
CA LEU A 90 -14.48 -4.67 -21.53
C LEU A 90 -15.28 -3.63 -22.31
N ASP A 91 -16.20 -2.91 -21.64
CA ASP A 91 -17.04 -1.92 -22.29
C ASP A 91 -16.40 -0.52 -22.28
N ASP A 92 -16.22 0.04 -23.48
CA ASP A 92 -16.14 1.50 -23.70
C ASP A 92 -17.59 2.06 -23.78
N ASN A 93 -18.45 1.75 -22.80
CA ASN A 93 -19.78 2.34 -22.75
C ASN A 93 -19.62 3.85 -22.46
N PRO A 94 -20.00 4.77 -23.38
CA PRO A 94 -19.79 6.22 -23.22
C PRO A 94 -20.49 6.80 -21.99
N SER A 95 -21.47 6.07 -21.43
CA SER A 95 -22.21 6.44 -20.23
C SER A 95 -21.69 5.80 -18.94
N ALA A 96 -20.59 5.02 -19.00
CA ALA A 96 -19.97 4.47 -17.80
C ALA A 96 -19.21 5.55 -17.00
N PRO A 97 -19.31 5.57 -15.66
CA PRO A 97 -18.63 6.58 -14.83
C PRO A 97 -17.10 6.56 -14.98
N GLU A 98 -16.53 5.39 -15.31
CA GLU A 98 -15.09 5.22 -15.58
C GLU A 98 -14.66 5.86 -16.91
N ALA A 99 -15.54 5.86 -17.94
CA ALA A 99 -15.30 6.52 -19.21
C ALA A 99 -15.35 8.05 -19.06
N ILE A 100 -16.31 8.58 -18.30
CA ILE A 100 -16.40 10.02 -17.98
C ILE A 100 -15.13 10.49 -17.25
N ALA A 101 -14.62 9.69 -16.31
CA ALA A 101 -13.38 10.01 -15.60
C ALA A 101 -12.15 10.00 -16.53
N ARG A 102 -12.09 9.06 -17.49
CA ARG A 102 -11.02 8.95 -18.48
C ARG A 102 -11.05 10.13 -19.47
N ASP A 103 -12.21 10.49 -19.97
CA ASP A 103 -12.37 11.61 -20.91
C ASP A 103 -12.12 12.96 -20.23
N GLN A 104 -12.56 13.14 -18.98
CA GLN A 104 -12.16 14.32 -18.20
C GLN A 104 -10.64 14.39 -17.96
N ALA A 105 -9.98 13.26 -17.68
CA ALA A 105 -8.54 13.24 -17.51
C ALA A 105 -7.79 13.50 -18.83
N LYS A 106 -8.27 12.94 -19.94
CA LYS A 106 -7.71 13.13 -21.28
C LYS A 106 -7.91 14.59 -21.75
N ALA A 107 -9.05 15.21 -21.47
CA ALA A 107 -9.30 16.63 -21.75
C ALA A 107 -8.36 17.56 -20.98
N ARG A 108 -8.06 17.25 -19.70
CA ARG A 108 -7.09 18.01 -18.89
C ARG A 108 -5.66 17.89 -19.39
N MET A 109 -5.30 16.76 -20.02
CA MET A 109 -3.98 16.54 -20.60
C MET A 109 -3.85 17.07 -22.04
N ALA A 110 -4.95 17.14 -22.79
CA ALA A 110 -4.99 17.64 -24.17
C ALA A 110 -4.99 19.17 -24.27
N THR A 111 -5.33 19.89 -23.21
CA THR A 111 -5.10 21.33 -23.12
C THR A 111 -3.63 21.60 -22.76
N PRO A 112 -2.79 22.13 -23.67
CA PRO A 112 -1.47 22.60 -23.31
C PRO A 112 -1.68 23.96 -22.62
N ASN A 113 -1.95 23.96 -21.31
CA ASN A 113 -1.96 25.21 -20.56
C ASN A 113 -0.51 25.55 -20.17
N ASP A 114 0.12 26.35 -21.03
CA ASP A 114 1.25 27.20 -20.74
C ASP A 114 0.92 28.13 -19.55
N ARG A 115 0.99 27.61 -18.33
CA ARG A 115 1.07 28.45 -17.12
C ARG A 115 2.17 27.95 -16.21
N LYS A 116 3.38 28.26 -16.70
CA LYS A 116 4.57 28.67 -15.96
C LYS A 116 4.33 28.89 -14.47
N ARG A 117 5.14 28.19 -13.67
CA ARG A 117 5.43 28.45 -12.25
C ARG A 117 5.50 29.96 -11.94
N THR A 118 4.71 30.39 -10.97
CA THR A 118 5.03 31.47 -10.02
C THR A 118 4.43 31.00 -8.68
N GLY A 119 5.22 30.68 -7.66
CA GLY A 119 6.11 31.63 -7.02
C GLY A 119 5.34 32.27 -5.86
N ASN A 120 5.63 31.80 -4.64
CA ASN A 120 5.44 32.44 -3.33
C ASN A 120 4.68 33.78 -3.27
N ARG A 121 3.60 33.83 -2.48
CA ARG A 121 3.13 35.03 -1.74
C ARG A 121 2.20 34.58 -0.61
N GLU A 122 2.74 34.32 0.58
CA GLU A 122 2.82 35.26 1.71
C GLU A 122 1.49 35.96 2.09
N ILE A 123 0.97 35.52 3.24
CA ILE A 123 0.57 36.32 4.42
C ILE A 123 -0.02 37.72 4.17
N ARG A 124 -1.29 37.90 4.59
CA ARG A 124 -1.92 39.07 5.27
C ARG A 124 -3.41 38.70 5.51
N ALA A 125 -3.90 38.40 6.72
CA ALA A 125 -4.31 39.32 7.82
C ALA A 125 -5.19 40.48 7.30
N ALA A 126 -6.40 40.82 7.79
CA ALA A 126 -7.16 40.57 9.04
C ALA A 126 -8.67 40.94 8.79
N ALA A 127 -9.68 40.17 9.25
CA ALA A 127 -10.53 40.35 10.48
C ALA A 127 -11.82 41.21 10.27
N PRO A 128 -12.84 41.23 11.18
CA PRO A 128 -13.27 40.30 12.25
C PRO A 128 -14.80 39.94 12.22
N SER A 129 -15.25 38.95 13.01
CA SER A 129 -16.49 39.11 13.78
C SER A 129 -16.50 38.22 15.03
N ASP A 130 -16.48 38.91 16.16
CA ASP A 130 -16.69 38.42 17.52
C ASP A 130 -18.05 37.75 17.68
N ARG A 131 -18.09 36.61 18.39
CA ARG A 131 -19.06 36.35 19.46
C ARG A 131 -18.64 35.13 20.30
N LYS A 132 -18.05 35.46 21.46
CA LYS A 132 -18.18 34.83 22.80
C LYS A 132 -18.05 33.29 22.92
N ARG A 133 -16.89 32.89 23.45
CA ARG A 133 -16.65 31.75 24.38
C ARG A 133 -17.39 32.00 25.72
N PRO A 134 -17.67 30.98 26.60
CA PRO A 134 -16.67 30.01 27.08
C PRO A 134 -17.12 28.57 27.36
N ASN A 135 -16.10 27.72 27.50
CA ASN A 135 -16.10 26.34 27.99
C ASN A 135 -16.22 26.31 29.52
N PRO A 136 -16.72 25.21 30.13
CA PRO A 136 -15.84 24.48 31.05
C PRO A 136 -15.96 22.94 30.99
N LYS A 137 -14.87 22.31 31.43
CA LYS A 137 -14.61 20.86 31.58
C LYS A 137 -15.38 20.20 32.74
N ALA A 138 -15.51 18.87 32.66
CA ALA A 138 -15.56 17.80 33.69
C ALA A 138 -16.64 16.78 33.28
N SER A 139 -16.58 15.46 33.46
CA SER A 139 -15.73 14.51 34.20
C SER A 139 -16.14 13.10 33.73
N GLY A 140 -15.27 12.08 33.89
CA GLY A 140 -15.67 10.69 33.64
C GLY A 140 -14.51 9.70 33.55
N GLN A 141 -13.72 9.59 34.61
CA GLN A 141 -12.74 8.53 34.82
C GLN A 141 -13.44 7.22 35.22
N ALA A 142 -12.98 6.09 34.68
CA ALA A 142 -12.96 4.74 35.26
C ALA A 142 -12.19 3.84 34.25
N GLN A 143 -10.87 3.72 34.27
CA GLN A 143 -10.01 3.01 35.24
C GLN A 143 -10.36 1.52 35.33
N LEU A 144 -9.64 0.70 34.55
CA LEU A 144 -9.37 -0.70 34.88
C LEU A 144 -7.86 -0.90 34.78
N LEU A 145 -7.28 -1.13 35.97
CA LEU A 145 -5.86 -1.32 36.24
C LEU A 145 -5.33 -2.65 35.73
N LEU A 146 -4.07 -2.59 35.34
CA LEU A 146 -3.10 -3.67 35.16
C LEU A 146 -2.39 -3.94 36.52
N GLY A 147 -2.14 -5.21 36.86
CA GLY A 147 -1.03 -5.60 37.74
C GLY A 147 -1.35 -6.35 39.04
N ASP A 148 -1.15 -7.67 39.00
CA ASP A 148 -0.29 -8.53 39.85
C ASP A 148 0.03 -8.13 41.31
N LEU A 149 -0.35 -9.00 42.26
CA LEU A 149 0.43 -9.54 43.40
C LEU A 149 -0.39 -10.58 44.18
#